data_AF-A0A4P9WU90-F1
#
_entry.id   AF-A0A4P9WU90-F1
#
_cell.length_a   1.000
_cell.length_b   1.000
_cell.length_c   1.000
_cell.angle_alpha   90.00
_cell.angle_beta   90.00
_cell.angle_gamma   90.00
#
_symmetry.space_group_name_H-M   'P 1'
#
loop_
_entity.id
_entity.type
_entity.pdbx_description
1 polymer ?
#
loop_
_entity_poly.entity_id
_entity_poly.type
_entity_poly.pdbx_seq_one_letter_code
_entity_poly.pdbx_strand_id
1 'polypeptide(L)'
;MDGAGSGIIQHAVQALFAELRQREEQAVARAAADGSGTGPTYAWSLSVTFLELYNEELIDLLRSVPSSSSTVGASLALREDGSGNIVLAGARAIPVATYDELMACLAQGTLCRSVGSTNMNAMSSRSHAVFSLNLEQVISPAPRTTTRLRSKYHFVDLAGSERLKRTGAVGARKKESIAINQGLLALGNCISALASAASATQPPRKHIPYRDSKLTRLLQDSLGGNSLTLMIACVSPCDFNYAETHSTLVYAQRTRAIKNHVRLMQ
;
A
#
# COMPACT_ATOMS: atom_id res chain seq x y z
N MET A 1 -18.05 -21.61 14.12
CA MET A 1 -16.65 -21.78 13.65
C MET A 1 -15.98 -20.41 13.46
N ASP A 2 -16.31 -19.44 14.32
CA ASP A 2 -15.45 -18.86 15.36
C ASP A 2 -13.97 -18.60 14.99
N GLY A 3 -13.73 -17.45 14.35
CA GLY A 3 -13.05 -16.33 15.02
C GLY A 3 -11.55 -16.43 15.33
N ALA A 4 -10.84 -17.46 14.89
CA ALA A 4 -9.38 -17.56 15.07
C ALA A 4 -8.62 -17.08 13.83
N GLY A 5 -8.09 -15.85 13.86
CA GLY A 5 -6.87 -15.50 13.10
C GLY A 5 -7.01 -14.73 11.78
N SER A 6 -8.04 -13.91 11.55
CA SER A 6 -8.08 -13.00 10.40
C SER A 6 -7.41 -11.67 10.71
N GLY A 7 -6.38 -11.31 9.94
CA GLY A 7 -5.73 -10.00 10.00
C GLY A 7 -6.58 -8.88 9.37
N ILE A 8 -6.07 -7.64 9.41
CA ILE A 8 -6.76 -6.47 8.87
C ILE A 8 -7.11 -6.60 7.38
N ILE A 9 -6.23 -7.26 6.60
CA ILE A 9 -6.43 -7.45 5.16
C ILE A 9 -7.65 -8.34 4.92
N GLN A 10 -7.74 -9.48 5.60
CA GLN A 10 -8.85 -10.42 5.48
C GLN A 10 -10.19 -9.74 5.77
N HIS A 11 -10.28 -9.01 6.88
CA HIS A 11 -11.51 -8.31 7.26
C HIS A 11 -11.89 -7.21 6.26
N ALA A 12 -10.93 -6.38 5.85
CA ALA A 12 -11.17 -5.31 4.90
C ALA A 12 -11.64 -5.85 3.54
N VAL A 13 -11.04 -6.94 3.07
CA VAL A 13 -11.39 -7.56 1.79
C VAL A 13 -12.77 -8.23 1.85
N GLN A 14 -13.09 -8.92 2.96
CA GLN A 14 -14.43 -9.48 3.16
C GLN A 14 -15.51 -8.40 3.10
N ALA A 15 -15.30 -7.29 3.82
CA ALA A 15 -16.21 -6.15 3.83
C ALA A 15 -16.32 -5.52 2.43
N LEU A 16 -15.21 -5.37 1.71
CA LEU A 16 -15.20 -4.85 0.34
C LEU A 16 -16.07 -5.69 -0.59
N PHE A 17 -15.87 -7.01 -0.64
CA PHE A 17 -16.67 -7.87 -1.52
C PHE A 17 -18.15 -7.92 -1.13
N ALA A 18 -18.47 -7.84 0.17
CA ALA A 18 -19.84 -7.74 0.63
C ALA A 18 -20.51 -6.45 0.12
N GLU A 19 -19.84 -5.31 0.23
CA GLU A 19 -20.32 -4.01 -0.26
C GLU A 19 -20.46 -4.00 -1.79
N LEU A 20 -19.50 -4.57 -2.52
CA LEU A 20 -19.55 -4.64 -3.99
C LEU A 20 -20.78 -5.44 -4.46
N ARG A 21 -21.02 -6.62 -3.88
CA ARG A 21 -22.21 -7.43 -4.19
C ARG A 21 -23.51 -6.73 -3.83
N GLN A 22 -23.56 -6.09 -2.66
CA GLN A 22 -24.74 -5.34 -2.25
C GLN A 22 -25.07 -4.21 -3.24
N ARG A 23 -24.06 -3.52 -3.78
CA ARG A 23 -24.27 -2.48 -4.80
C ARG A 23 -24.73 -3.04 -6.14
N GLU A 24 -24.23 -4.20 -6.55
CA GLU A 24 -24.72 -4.90 -7.75
C GLU A 24 -26.19 -5.28 -7.59
N GLU A 25 -26.56 -5.92 -6.49
CA GLU A 25 -27.94 -6.31 -6.18
C GLU A 25 -28.87 -5.10 -6.16
N GLN A 26 -28.45 -3.99 -5.55
CA GLN A 26 -29.20 -2.74 -5.55
C GLN A 26 -29.38 -2.14 -6.96
N ALA A 27 -28.34 -2.19 -7.80
CA ALA A 27 -28.43 -1.71 -9.17
C ALA A 27 -29.41 -2.56 -9.99
N VAL A 28 -29.33 -3.90 -9.87
CA VAL A 28 -30.25 -4.83 -10.52
C VAL A 28 -31.70 -4.60 -10.05
N ALA A 29 -31.92 -4.46 -8.74
CA ALA A 29 -33.25 -4.20 -8.19
C ALA A 29 -33.83 -2.86 -8.68
N ARG A 30 -33.02 -1.81 -8.78
CA ARG A 30 -33.42 -0.51 -9.33
C ARG A 30 -33.72 -0.59 -10.83
N ALA A 31 -32.92 -1.31 -11.60
CA ALA A 31 -33.15 -1.51 -13.02
C ALA A 31 -34.45 -2.29 -13.29
N ALA A 32 -34.76 -3.29 -12.45
CA ALA A 32 -36.02 -4.03 -12.54
C ALA A 32 -37.24 -3.16 -12.22
N ALA A 33 -37.14 -2.25 -11.24
CA ALA A 33 -38.22 -1.32 -10.88
C ALA A 33 -38.53 -0.28 -11.97
N ASP A 34 -37.53 0.10 -12.78
CA ASP A 34 -37.67 1.15 -13.80
C ASP A 34 -38.39 0.67 -15.08
N GLY A 35 -38.48 -0.66 -15.31
CA GLY A 35 -39.27 -1.28 -16.39
C GLY A 35 -38.85 -0.95 -17.83
N SER A 36 -37.86 -0.05 -18.01
CA SER A 36 -37.48 0.56 -19.29
C SER A 36 -36.40 -0.22 -20.06
N GLY A 37 -35.79 -1.24 -19.45
CA GLY A 37 -34.63 -1.97 -20.01
C GLY A 37 -33.34 -1.14 -20.11
N THR A 38 -33.40 0.15 -19.72
CA THR A 38 -32.28 1.11 -19.75
C THR A 38 -31.94 1.66 -18.35
N GLY A 39 -32.36 0.92 -17.32
CA GLY A 39 -32.20 1.28 -15.92
C GLY A 39 -30.74 1.36 -15.47
N PRO A 40 -30.52 1.79 -14.22
CA PRO A 40 -29.18 2.05 -13.72
C PRO A 40 -28.31 0.80 -13.72
N THR A 41 -27.08 0.91 -14.22
CA THR A 41 -26.10 -0.19 -14.21
C THR A 41 -24.95 0.11 -13.26
N TYR A 42 -24.43 -0.97 -12.68
CA TYR A 42 -23.26 -0.94 -11.83
C TYR A 42 -22.38 -2.13 -12.21
N ALA A 43 -21.14 -1.85 -12.58
CA ALA A 43 -20.13 -2.84 -12.85
C ALA A 43 -18.84 -2.45 -12.12
N TRP A 44 -18.02 -3.44 -11.78
CA TRP A 44 -16.73 -3.20 -11.16
C TRP A 44 -15.69 -4.20 -11.65
N SER A 45 -14.43 -3.81 -11.55
CA SER A 45 -13.29 -4.68 -11.75
C SER A 45 -12.28 -4.44 -10.63
N LEU A 46 -11.71 -5.52 -10.10
CA LEU A 46 -10.71 -5.47 -9.05
C LEU A 46 -9.44 -6.13 -9.55
N SER A 47 -8.30 -5.49 -9.32
CA SER A 47 -7.00 -6.08 -9.58
C SER A 47 -6.05 -5.85 -8.41
N VAL A 48 -5.11 -6.77 -8.23
CA VAL A 48 -4.17 -6.72 -7.12
C VAL A 48 -2.73 -6.69 -7.59
N THR A 49 -1.89 -5.99 -6.83
CA THR A 49 -0.43 -6.03 -6.96
C THR A 49 0.17 -6.31 -5.59
N PHE A 50 1.27 -7.07 -5.54
CA PHE A 50 1.98 -7.31 -4.30
C PHE A 50 3.48 -7.13 -4.53
N LEU A 51 4.06 -6.17 -3.80
CA LEU A 51 5.42 -5.73 -3.99
C LEU A 51 6.20 -5.87 -2.70
N GLU A 52 7.46 -6.24 -2.85
CA GLU A 52 8.46 -6.12 -1.81
C GLU A 52 9.45 -5.02 -2.21
N LEU A 53 9.78 -4.15 -1.27
CA LEU A 53 10.86 -3.19 -1.38
C LEU A 53 11.96 -3.59 -0.40
N TYR A 54 13.06 -4.09 -0.95
CA TYR A 54 14.23 -4.52 -0.20
C TYR A 54 15.46 -3.85 -0.77
N ASN A 55 16.26 -3.18 0.08
CA ASN A 55 17.49 -2.50 -0.34
C ASN A 55 17.29 -1.52 -1.53
N GLU A 56 16.21 -0.73 -1.51
CA GLU A 56 15.80 0.17 -2.61
C GLU A 56 15.56 -0.54 -3.97
N GLU A 57 15.38 -1.85 -3.98
CA GLU A 57 14.96 -2.64 -5.15
C GLU A 57 13.52 -3.11 -4.98
N LEU A 58 12.75 -2.99 -6.08
CA LEU A 58 11.36 -3.42 -6.12
C LEU A 58 11.30 -4.83 -6.70
N ILE A 59 10.57 -5.70 -6.01
CA ILE A 59 10.36 -7.09 -6.39
C ILE A 59 8.83 -7.32 -6.47
N ASP A 60 8.38 -7.92 -7.57
CA ASP A 60 6.97 -8.30 -7.76
C ASP A 60 6.75 -9.71 -7.20
N LEU A 61 6.01 -9.80 -6.10
CA LEU A 61 5.76 -11.04 -5.37
C LEU A 61 4.71 -11.94 -6.04
N LEU A 62 3.98 -11.42 -7.05
CA LEU A 62 2.95 -12.14 -7.80
C LEU A 62 3.45 -12.66 -9.16
N ARG A 63 4.72 -12.42 -9.49
CA ARG A 63 5.34 -13.08 -10.65
C ARG A 63 5.52 -14.56 -10.36
N SER A 64 5.17 -15.40 -11.33
CA SER A 64 5.59 -16.79 -11.32
C SER A 64 7.11 -16.81 -11.42
N VAL A 65 7.78 -17.63 -10.59
CA VAL A 65 9.21 -17.90 -10.73
C VAL A 65 9.47 -18.26 -12.21
N PRO A 66 10.45 -17.65 -12.88
CA PRO A 66 10.66 -17.91 -14.29
C PRO A 66 11.06 -19.38 -14.47
N SER A 67 10.23 -20.13 -15.20
CA SER A 67 10.74 -21.25 -15.99
C SER A 67 11.86 -20.68 -16.86
N SER A 68 12.98 -21.39 -16.89
CA SER A 68 14.32 -20.98 -17.32
C SER A 68 14.50 -20.49 -18.78
N SER A 69 13.49 -19.89 -19.41
CA SER A 69 13.53 -19.46 -20.81
C SER A 69 12.71 -18.22 -21.16
N SER A 70 12.21 -17.42 -20.21
CA SER A 70 11.36 -16.26 -20.54
C SER A 70 12.02 -14.93 -20.16
N THR A 71 12.63 -14.33 -21.17
CA THR A 71 12.76 -12.89 -21.48
C THR A 71 12.88 -11.93 -20.30
N VAL A 72 14.10 -11.38 -20.13
CA VAL A 72 14.43 -10.06 -19.57
C VAL A 72 13.33 -9.48 -18.68
N GLY A 73 13.44 -9.76 -17.37
CA GLY A 73 12.50 -9.30 -16.37
C GLY A 73 12.18 -7.82 -16.56
N ALA A 74 10.91 -7.51 -16.83
CA ALA A 74 10.47 -6.13 -16.92
C ALA A 74 10.87 -5.42 -15.61
N SER A 75 11.85 -4.54 -15.70
CA SER A 75 12.37 -3.79 -14.57
C SER A 75 11.25 -2.94 -13.99
N LEU A 76 10.95 -3.13 -12.70
CA LEU A 76 9.92 -2.37 -12.01
C LEU A 76 10.39 -0.92 -11.86
N ALA A 77 9.62 0.02 -12.38
CA ALA A 77 9.97 1.44 -12.35
C ALA A 77 8.80 2.30 -11.87
N LEU A 78 9.08 3.17 -10.90
CA LEU A 78 8.13 4.18 -10.45
C LEU A 78 8.17 5.37 -11.40
N ARG A 79 7.04 5.63 -12.06
CA ARG A 79 6.82 6.75 -12.97
C ARG A 79 5.77 7.69 -12.41
N GLU A 80 5.80 8.93 -12.85
CA GLU A 80 4.73 9.91 -12.61
C GLU A 80 3.89 9.97 -13.90
N ASP A 81 2.56 9.91 -13.77
CA ASP A 81 1.67 10.15 -14.90
C ASP A 81 1.54 11.65 -15.20
N GLY A 82 0.81 12.01 -16.26
CA GLY A 82 0.59 13.42 -16.65
C GLY A 82 -0.19 14.24 -15.61
N SER A 83 -0.77 13.60 -14.59
CA SER A 83 -1.46 14.23 -13.47
C SER A 83 -0.60 14.24 -12.19
N GLY A 84 0.64 13.75 -12.25
CA GLY A 84 1.57 13.70 -11.14
C GLY A 84 1.35 12.52 -10.19
N ASN A 85 0.47 11.57 -10.52
CA ASN A 85 0.27 10.37 -9.70
C ASN A 85 1.38 9.35 -9.93
N ILE A 86 1.74 8.61 -8.89
CA ILE A 86 2.76 7.58 -8.99
C ILE A 86 2.15 6.30 -9.58
N VAL A 87 2.75 5.83 -10.66
CA VAL A 87 2.38 4.61 -11.40
C VAL A 87 3.56 3.67 -11.42
N LEU A 88 3.30 2.41 -11.10
CA LEU A 88 4.31 1.36 -11.15
C LEU A 88 4.32 0.67 -12.52
N ALA A 89 5.32 1.00 -13.33
CA ALA A 89 5.51 0.36 -14.63
C ALA A 89 6.14 -1.02 -14.46
N GLY A 90 5.60 -2.01 -15.18
CA GLY A 90 6.12 -3.37 -15.23
C GLY A 90 5.61 -4.30 -14.12
N ALA A 91 4.86 -3.79 -13.14
CA ALA A 91 4.21 -4.65 -12.15
C ALA A 91 3.02 -5.40 -12.74
N ARG A 92 2.86 -6.66 -12.33
CA ARG A 92 1.72 -7.47 -12.74
C ARG A 92 0.51 -7.13 -11.86
N ALA A 93 -0.51 -6.55 -12.47
CA ALA A 93 -1.83 -6.43 -11.87
C ALA A 93 -2.64 -7.71 -12.19
N ILE A 94 -2.97 -8.51 -11.18
CA ILE A 94 -3.76 -9.74 -11.35
C ILE A 94 -5.24 -9.38 -11.14
N PRO A 95 -6.11 -9.54 -12.15
CA PRO A 95 -7.55 -9.36 -11.96
C PRO A 95 -8.09 -10.46 -11.03
N VAL A 96 -8.98 -10.07 -10.12
CA VAL A 96 -9.63 -10.97 -9.16
C VAL A 96 -11.13 -10.68 -9.12
N ALA A 97 -11.94 -11.73 -9.14
CA ALA A 97 -13.40 -11.65 -9.10
C ALA A 97 -13.97 -12.10 -7.75
N THR A 98 -13.19 -12.84 -6.96
CA THR A 98 -13.67 -13.42 -5.70
C THR A 98 -12.75 -13.15 -4.52
N TYR A 99 -13.30 -13.28 -3.32
CA TYR A 99 -12.55 -13.22 -2.06
C TYR A 99 -11.40 -14.23 -2.05
N ASP A 100 -11.67 -15.47 -2.46
CA ASP A 100 -10.71 -16.57 -2.41
C ASP A 100 -9.55 -16.36 -3.40
N GLU A 101 -9.82 -15.84 -4.61
CA GLU A 101 -8.77 -15.49 -5.57
C GLU A 101 -7.82 -14.42 -5.03
N LEU A 102 -8.37 -13.38 -4.40
CA LEU A 102 -7.56 -12.33 -3.78
C LEU A 102 -6.73 -12.88 -2.63
N MET A 103 -7.33 -13.70 -1.76
CA MET A 103 -6.63 -14.34 -0.65
C MET A 103 -5.54 -15.31 -1.12
N ALA A 104 -5.76 -16.01 -2.23
CA ALA A 104 -4.74 -16.85 -2.86
C ALA A 104 -3.55 -16.01 -3.36
N CYS A 105 -3.79 -14.85 -3.97
CA CYS A 105 -2.72 -13.91 -4.37
C CYS A 105 -1.92 -13.41 -3.16
N LEU A 106 -2.62 -13.06 -2.06
CA LEU A 106 -1.97 -12.66 -0.82
C LEU A 106 -1.09 -13.78 -0.27
N ALA A 107 -1.64 -15.00 -0.14
CA ALA A 107 -0.93 -16.16 0.36
C ALA A 107 0.30 -16.50 -0.49
N GLN A 108 0.16 -16.46 -1.82
CA GLN A 108 1.27 -16.65 -2.76
C GLN A 108 2.37 -15.62 -2.52
N GLY A 109 2.05 -14.33 -2.49
CA GLY A 109 3.08 -13.30 -2.30
C GLY A 109 3.72 -13.35 -0.90
N THR A 110 2.96 -13.69 0.14
CA THR A 110 3.49 -13.91 1.49
C THR A 110 4.44 -15.11 1.53
N LEU A 111 4.13 -16.20 0.81
CA LEU A 111 5.02 -17.33 0.65
C LEU A 111 6.31 -16.92 -0.08
N CYS A 112 6.20 -16.21 -1.20
CA CYS A 112 7.35 -15.71 -1.96
C CYS A 112 8.28 -14.86 -1.09
N ARG A 113 7.72 -13.91 -0.33
CA ARG A 113 8.47 -13.08 0.63
C ARG A 113 9.15 -13.93 1.71
N SER A 114 8.46 -14.93 2.23
CA SER A 114 9.00 -15.85 3.24
C SER A 114 10.13 -16.73 2.70
N VAL A 115 9.98 -17.29 1.50
CA VAL A 115 11.01 -18.16 0.88
C VAL A 115 12.27 -17.36 0.52
N GLY A 116 12.10 -16.14 -0.01
CA GLY A 116 13.22 -15.20 -0.20
C GLY A 116 13.98 -14.95 1.10
N SER A 117 13.26 -14.89 2.23
CA SER A 117 13.83 -14.73 3.56
C SER A 117 14.54 -15.98 4.11
N THR A 118 14.10 -17.20 3.79
CA THR A 118 14.74 -18.42 4.30
C THR A 118 16.01 -18.80 3.54
N ASN A 119 16.10 -18.45 2.25
CA ASN A 119 17.28 -18.77 1.44
C ASN A 119 18.48 -17.84 1.73
N MET A 120 18.29 -16.71 2.42
CA MET A 120 19.32 -15.66 2.57
C MET A 120 19.34 -14.89 3.93
N ASN A 121 18.92 -15.49 5.05
CA ASN A 121 18.72 -14.89 6.40
C ASN A 121 17.36 -14.18 6.54
N ALA A 122 16.78 -14.19 7.76
CA ALA A 122 15.48 -13.61 8.14
C ALA A 122 15.24 -12.17 7.61
N MET A 123 14.78 -12.09 6.36
CA MET A 123 14.63 -10.89 5.52
C MET A 123 13.26 -10.21 5.70
N SER A 124 12.26 -10.90 6.24
CA SER A 124 10.89 -10.35 6.33
C SER A 124 10.76 -9.13 7.26
N SER A 125 11.55 -9.04 8.33
CA SER A 125 11.61 -7.85 9.19
C SER A 125 12.42 -6.69 8.59
N ARG A 126 13.06 -6.94 7.44
CA ARG A 126 14.06 -6.09 6.81
C ARG A 126 13.62 -5.57 5.44
N SER A 127 12.46 -5.98 4.96
CA SER A 127 11.86 -5.47 3.74
C SER A 127 10.51 -4.83 4.04
N HIS A 128 10.13 -3.86 3.22
CA HIS A 128 8.78 -3.31 3.23
C HIS A 128 7.94 -4.09 2.23
N ALA A 129 6.67 -4.33 2.55
CA ALA A 129 5.74 -4.98 1.63
C ALA A 129 4.54 -4.08 1.37
N VAL A 130 4.13 -3.96 0.11
CA VAL A 130 2.99 -3.16 -0.33
C VAL A 130 2.05 -4.05 -1.13
N PHE A 131 0.94 -4.43 -0.51
CA PHE A 131 -0.15 -5.12 -1.17
C PHE A 131 -1.23 -4.10 -1.55
N SER A 132 -1.52 -3.97 -2.84
CA SER A 132 -2.43 -2.94 -3.34
C SER A 132 -3.63 -3.56 -4.04
N LEU A 133 -4.81 -3.01 -3.78
CA LEU A 133 -6.03 -3.28 -4.52
C LEU A 133 -6.36 -2.07 -5.39
N ASN A 134 -6.58 -2.30 -6.68
CA ASN A 134 -7.03 -1.28 -7.64
C ASN A 134 -8.44 -1.64 -8.07
N LEU A 135 -9.41 -0.84 -7.62
CA LEU A 135 -10.83 -1.00 -7.91
C LEU A 135 -11.23 0.05 -8.95
N GLU A 136 -11.78 -0.42 -10.07
CA GLU A 136 -12.51 0.43 -11.00
C GLU A 136 -14.01 0.12 -10.90
N GLN A 137 -14.84 1.15 -10.82
CA GLN A 137 -16.30 1.03 -10.82
C GLN A 137 -16.86 1.84 -11.98
N VAL A 138 -17.85 1.30 -12.66
CA VAL A 138 -18.61 1.96 -13.72
C VAL A 138 -20.05 2.04 -13.23
N ILE A 139 -20.52 3.27 -13.01
CA ILE A 139 -21.85 3.55 -12.49
C ILE A 139 -22.59 4.33 -13.57
N SER A 140 -23.68 3.77 -14.07
CA SER A 140 -24.53 4.46 -15.04
C SER A 140 -25.91 4.67 -14.45
N PRO A 141 -26.19 5.79 -13.75
CA PRO A 141 -27.49 6.01 -13.12
C PRO A 141 -28.63 6.28 -14.13
N ALA A 142 -28.30 6.66 -15.37
CA ALA A 142 -29.26 6.86 -16.46
C ALA A 142 -28.60 6.51 -17.82
N PRO A 143 -29.39 6.35 -18.91
CA PRO A 143 -28.92 5.80 -20.20
C PRO A 143 -27.82 6.58 -20.93
N ARG A 144 -27.36 7.72 -20.39
CA ARG A 144 -26.34 8.61 -20.97
C ARG A 144 -25.38 9.23 -19.96
N THR A 145 -25.51 8.88 -18.68
CA THR A 145 -24.60 9.32 -17.63
C THR A 145 -23.82 8.09 -17.19
N THR A 146 -22.52 8.05 -17.45
CA THR A 146 -21.64 6.99 -16.97
C THR A 146 -20.49 7.63 -16.22
N THR A 147 -20.39 7.35 -14.95
CA THR A 147 -19.29 7.77 -14.09
C THR A 147 -18.37 6.58 -13.89
N ARG A 148 -17.08 6.77 -14.20
CA ARG A 148 -16.05 5.83 -13.81
C ARG A 148 -15.45 6.31 -12.50
N LEU A 149 -15.20 5.40 -11.57
CA LEU A 149 -14.52 5.70 -10.31
C LEU A 149 -13.32 4.79 -10.18
N ARG A 150 -12.16 5.35 -9.85
CA ARG A 150 -10.94 4.60 -9.56
C ARG A 150 -10.55 4.78 -8.11
N SER A 151 -10.32 3.66 -7.42
CA SER A 151 -9.90 3.65 -6.02
C SER A 151 -8.69 2.73 -5.84
N LYS A 152 -7.75 3.17 -4.99
CA LYS A 152 -6.59 2.37 -4.59
C LYS A 152 -6.62 2.14 -3.09
N TYR A 153 -6.44 0.89 -2.67
CA TYR A 153 -6.24 0.52 -1.27
C TYR A 153 -4.84 -0.06 -1.11
N HIS A 154 -4.03 0.52 -0.24
CA HIS A 154 -2.69 0.04 0.05
C HIS A 154 -2.62 -0.55 1.46
N PHE A 155 -2.26 -1.82 1.55
CA PHE A 155 -1.84 -2.46 2.80
C PHE A 155 -0.31 -2.49 2.81
N VAL A 156 0.26 -1.69 3.70
CA VAL A 156 1.70 -1.47 3.78
C VAL A 156 2.22 -2.05 5.08
N ASP A 157 3.13 -3.00 4.96
CA ASP A 157 3.91 -3.56 6.07
C ASP A 157 5.31 -2.96 6.02
N LEU A 158 5.70 -2.22 7.06
CA LEU A 158 6.99 -1.55 7.10
C LEU A 158 8.01 -2.42 7.85
N ALA A 159 9.26 -2.40 7.38
CA ALA A 159 10.38 -3.01 8.08
C ALA A 159 10.53 -2.43 9.50
N GLY A 160 11.22 -3.19 10.35
CA GLY A 160 11.51 -2.79 11.74
C GLY A 160 12.26 -1.45 11.81
N SER A 161 11.85 -0.60 12.74
CA SER A 161 12.42 0.73 12.96
C SER A 161 13.58 0.74 13.97
N GLU A 162 14.04 -0.42 14.42
CA GLU A 162 15.06 -0.54 15.45
C GLU A 162 16.43 -0.02 15.01
N ARG A 163 17.12 0.61 15.96
CA ARG A 163 18.43 1.22 15.69
C ARG A 163 19.53 0.16 15.64
N LEU A 164 20.37 0.27 14.60
CA LEU A 164 21.63 -0.47 14.38
C LEU A 164 22.50 -0.69 15.64
N LYS A 165 22.54 0.27 16.58
CA LYS A 165 23.37 0.19 17.79
C LYS A 165 22.98 -0.98 18.71
N ARG A 166 21.74 -1.48 18.65
CA ARG A 166 21.28 -2.63 19.44
C ARG A 166 21.50 -3.98 18.75
N THR A 167 21.66 -4.00 17.43
CA THR A 167 21.71 -5.25 16.65
C THR A 167 23.11 -5.87 16.60
N GLY A 168 24.15 -5.14 17.02
CA GLY A 168 25.53 -5.62 16.98
C GLY A 168 26.03 -5.96 15.56
N ALA A 169 25.34 -5.49 14.52
CA ALA A 169 25.61 -5.88 13.14
C ALA A 169 26.95 -5.30 12.63
N VAL A 170 27.79 -6.17 12.05
CA VAL A 170 29.11 -5.83 11.50
C VAL A 170 29.17 -6.15 9.99
N GLY A 171 30.03 -5.47 9.24
CA GLY A 171 30.28 -5.78 7.82
C GLY A 171 29.05 -5.61 6.92
N ALA A 172 28.73 -6.63 6.11
CA ALA A 172 27.62 -6.60 5.16
C ALA A 172 26.25 -6.36 5.82
N ARG A 173 26.01 -6.96 7.00
CA ARG A 173 24.76 -6.75 7.77
C ARG A 173 24.58 -5.31 8.26
N LYS A 174 25.69 -4.59 8.49
CA LYS A 174 25.66 -3.16 8.83
C LYS A 174 25.22 -2.32 7.63
N LYS A 175 25.75 -2.61 6.43
CA LYS A 175 25.36 -1.91 5.18
C LYS A 175 23.88 -2.14 4.86
N GLU A 176 23.42 -3.38 4.99
CA GLU A 176 22.01 -3.76 4.83
C GLU A 176 21.10 -3.02 5.81
N SER A 177 21.44 -3.04 7.10
CA SER A 177 20.68 -2.34 8.15
C SER A 177 20.66 -0.82 7.95
N ILE A 178 21.69 -0.23 7.31
CA ILE A 178 21.70 1.19 6.91
C ILE A 178 20.71 1.42 5.76
N ALA A 179 20.70 0.55 4.74
CA ALA A 179 19.82 0.67 3.59
C ALA A 179 18.33 0.54 3.97
N ILE A 180 18.00 -0.35 4.89
CA ILE A 180 16.62 -0.50 5.41
C ILE A 180 16.18 0.76 6.15
N ASN A 181 17.05 1.24 7.04
CA ASN A 181 16.80 2.48 7.78
C ASN A 181 16.80 3.71 6.89
N GLN A 182 17.39 3.67 5.70
CA GLN A 182 17.34 4.77 4.73
C GLN A 182 15.89 5.04 4.28
N GLY A 183 15.12 3.99 3.98
CA GLY A 183 13.72 4.12 3.60
C GLY A 183 12.87 4.75 4.72
N LEU A 184 13.02 4.24 5.95
CA LEU A 184 12.32 4.77 7.12
C LEU A 184 12.77 6.20 7.51
N LEU A 185 14.05 6.52 7.33
CA LEU A 185 14.59 7.86 7.54
C LEU A 185 14.02 8.85 6.51
N ALA A 186 14.02 8.49 5.23
CA ALA A 186 13.41 9.29 4.17
C ALA A 186 11.91 9.53 4.44
N LEU A 187 11.21 8.49 4.91
CA LEU A 187 9.82 8.58 5.34
C LEU A 187 9.65 9.58 6.50
N GLY A 188 10.50 9.49 7.52
CA GLY A 188 10.52 10.44 8.65
C GLY A 188 10.82 11.88 8.23
N ASN A 189 11.68 12.08 7.24
CA ASN A 189 11.98 13.40 6.67
C ASN A 189 10.78 13.99 5.93
N CYS A 190 10.06 13.18 5.13
CA CYS A 190 8.84 13.58 4.44
C CYS A 190 7.76 13.99 5.46
N ILE A 191 7.51 13.15 6.47
CA ILE A 191 6.52 13.41 7.52
C ILE A 191 6.86 14.69 8.30
N SER A 192 8.12 14.89 8.66
CA SER A 192 8.54 16.09 9.38
C SER A 192 8.35 17.34 8.52
N ALA A 193 8.67 17.27 7.22
CA ALA A 193 8.45 18.39 6.29
C ALA A 193 6.96 18.73 6.11
N LEU A 194 6.10 17.71 5.99
CA LEU A 194 4.66 17.85 5.85
C LEU A 194 4.00 18.39 7.13
N ALA A 195 4.41 17.88 8.30
CA ALA A 195 3.91 18.34 9.59
C ALA A 195 4.28 19.82 9.85
N SER A 196 5.50 20.23 9.48
CA SER A 196 5.91 21.64 9.56
C SER A 196 5.12 22.54 8.61
N ALA A 197 4.82 22.08 7.39
CA ALA A 197 4.02 22.84 6.42
C ALA A 197 2.56 23.02 6.87
N ALA A 198 2.04 22.12 7.70
CA ALA A 198 0.70 22.25 8.29
C ALA A 198 0.65 23.24 9.47
N SER A 199 1.80 23.62 10.03
CA SER A 199 1.91 24.56 11.16
C SER A 199 1.87 26.01 10.68
N ALA A 200 1.02 26.84 11.30
CA ALA A 200 0.92 28.26 11.00
C ALA A 200 2.15 29.09 11.45
N THR A 201 3.02 28.52 12.28
CA THR A 201 4.14 29.22 12.93
C THR A 201 5.47 29.09 12.20
N GLN A 202 5.57 28.23 11.18
CA GLN A 202 6.79 28.08 10.38
C GLN A 202 6.51 28.21 8.88
N PRO A 203 7.44 28.80 8.10
CA PRO A 203 7.27 28.85 6.66
C PRO A 203 7.23 27.41 6.12
N PRO A 204 6.25 27.08 5.26
CA PRO A 204 6.17 25.75 4.67
C PRO A 204 7.45 25.48 3.87
N ARG A 205 8.02 24.29 4.05
CA ARG A 205 9.12 23.85 3.19
C ARG A 205 8.61 23.81 1.75
N LYS A 206 9.32 24.49 0.85
CA LYS A 206 8.96 24.57 -0.58
C LYS A 206 8.95 23.20 -1.29
N HIS A 207 9.69 22.22 -0.76
CA HIS A 207 9.86 20.91 -1.37
C HIS A 207 9.82 19.80 -0.31
N ILE A 208 9.01 18.77 -0.56
CA ILE A 208 8.95 17.55 0.25
C ILE A 208 9.83 16.48 -0.45
N PRO A 209 10.78 15.85 0.26
CA PRO A 209 11.79 14.99 -0.37
C PRO A 209 11.31 13.56 -0.66
N TYR A 210 10.16 13.41 -1.35
CA TYR A 210 9.64 12.07 -1.67
C TYR A 210 10.59 11.23 -2.52
N ARG A 211 11.51 11.87 -3.25
CA ARG A 211 12.46 11.21 -4.16
C ARG A 211 13.64 10.54 -3.47
N ASP A 212 13.84 10.76 -2.17
CA ASP A 212 14.97 10.21 -1.42
C ASP A 212 14.90 8.68 -1.24
N SER A 213 13.71 8.08 -1.37
CA SER A 213 13.48 6.64 -1.36
C SER A 213 12.33 6.22 -2.27
N LYS A 214 12.39 5.02 -2.84
CA LYS A 214 11.25 4.42 -3.56
C LYS A 214 10.05 4.20 -2.64
N LEU A 215 10.26 3.99 -1.33
CA LEU A 215 9.18 3.87 -0.35
C LEU A 215 8.37 5.16 -0.28
N THR A 216 9.03 6.31 -0.14
CA THR A 216 8.35 7.60 -0.03
C THR A 216 7.67 8.00 -1.34
N ARG A 217 8.20 7.57 -2.50
CA ARG A 217 7.51 7.71 -3.79
C ARG A 217 6.27 6.82 -3.87
N LEU A 218 6.35 5.56 -3.43
CA LEU A 218 5.18 4.67 -3.39
C LEU A 218 4.06 5.22 -2.50
N LEU A 219 4.42 5.84 -1.37
CA LEU A 219 3.49 6.37 -0.37
C LEU A 219 3.14 7.85 -0.58
N GLN A 220 3.54 8.45 -1.70
CA GLN A 220 3.33 9.87 -1.97
C GLN A 220 1.85 10.25 -1.96
N ASP A 221 0.99 9.39 -2.50
CA ASP A 221 -0.48 9.58 -2.47
C ASP A 221 -1.03 9.56 -1.02
N SER A 222 -0.40 8.77 -0.14
CA SER A 222 -0.79 8.60 1.26
C SER A 222 -0.28 9.70 2.20
N LEU A 223 0.77 10.43 1.82
CA LEU A 223 1.45 11.41 2.66
C LEU A 223 1.37 12.79 2.02
N GLY A 224 0.33 13.55 2.33
CA GLY A 224 0.08 14.88 1.75
C GLY A 224 -0.60 14.83 0.37
N GLY A 225 -1.00 13.65 -0.10
CA GLY A 225 -1.61 13.42 -1.41
C GLY A 225 -3.12 13.18 -1.38
N ASN A 226 -3.61 12.45 -2.39
CA ASN A 226 -5.01 12.09 -2.56
C ASN A 226 -5.32 10.69 -1.99
N SER A 227 -5.31 10.56 -0.67
CA SER A 227 -5.64 9.30 -0.01
C SER A 227 -6.15 9.51 1.40
N LEU A 228 -7.10 8.68 1.83
CA LEU A 228 -7.36 8.50 3.26
C LEU A 228 -6.31 7.54 3.81
N THR A 229 -5.60 7.94 4.85
CA THR A 229 -4.44 7.20 5.34
C THR A 229 -4.54 6.99 6.84
N LEU A 230 -4.41 5.73 7.24
CA LEU A 230 -4.34 5.29 8.63
C LEU A 230 -2.94 4.77 8.91
N MET A 231 -2.29 5.28 9.95
CA MET A 231 -1.04 4.73 10.47
C MET A 231 -1.35 3.95 11.74
N ILE A 232 -0.86 2.71 11.82
CA ILE A 232 -0.89 1.90 13.04
C ILE A 232 0.50 1.94 13.67
N ALA A 233 0.59 2.48 14.88
CA ALA A 233 1.83 2.54 15.64
C ALA A 233 1.92 1.32 16.57
N CYS A 234 2.69 0.31 16.17
CA CYS A 234 2.98 -0.85 17.00
C CYS A 234 4.13 -0.53 17.96
N VAL A 235 3.87 -0.56 19.26
CA VAL A 235 4.85 -0.25 20.31
C VAL A 235 4.97 -1.38 21.31
N SER A 236 6.13 -1.47 21.96
CA SER A 236 6.40 -2.46 23.00
C SER A 236 6.11 -1.88 24.38
N PRO A 237 5.40 -2.60 25.27
CA PRO A 237 5.18 -2.18 26.65
C PRO A 237 6.41 -2.38 27.56
N CYS A 238 7.42 -3.12 27.11
CA CYS A 238 8.60 -3.42 27.92
C CYS A 238 9.50 -2.20 28.15
N ASP A 239 9.95 -2.00 29.39
CA ASP A 239 10.79 -0.87 29.81
C ASP A 239 12.09 -0.72 29.02
N PHE A 240 12.76 -1.84 28.70
CA PHE A 240 14.00 -1.81 27.92
C PHE A 240 13.81 -1.31 26.48
N ASN A 241 12.57 -1.22 25.99
CA ASN A 241 12.20 -0.65 24.69
C ASN A 241 11.67 0.78 24.79
N TYR A 242 11.69 1.42 25.97
CA TYR A 242 11.15 2.77 26.19
C TYR A 242 11.60 3.79 25.12
N ALA A 243 12.89 3.82 24.79
CA ALA A 243 13.43 4.77 23.81
C ALA A 243 12.89 4.56 22.38
N GLU A 244 12.65 3.30 21.99
CA GLU A 244 12.07 2.97 20.67
C GLU A 244 10.57 3.29 20.67
N THR A 245 9.84 2.91 21.73
CA THR A 245 8.42 3.26 21.91
C THR A 245 8.20 4.77 21.87
N HIS A 246 9.02 5.55 22.58
CA HIS A 246 8.97 7.01 22.55
C HIS A 246 9.23 7.55 21.13
N SER A 247 10.22 7.00 20.41
CA SER A 247 10.52 7.40 19.03
C SER A 247 9.32 7.15 18.10
N THR A 248 8.69 5.99 18.20
CA THR A 248 7.49 5.63 17.41
C THR A 248 6.29 6.52 17.73
N LEU A 249 6.06 6.86 19.01
CA LEU A 249 4.97 7.75 19.41
C LEU A 249 5.17 9.19 18.90
N VAL A 250 6.39 9.72 18.99
CA VAL A 250 6.72 11.04 18.41
C VAL A 250 6.51 11.02 16.89
N TYR A 251 6.88 9.93 16.23
CA TYR A 251 6.65 9.75 14.80
C TYR A 251 5.16 9.74 14.46
N ALA A 252 4.35 8.99 15.21
CA ALA A 252 2.90 8.94 15.05
C ALA A 252 2.24 10.32 15.29
N GLN A 253 2.69 11.05 16.32
CA GLN A 253 2.22 12.40 16.60
C GLN A 253 2.47 13.36 15.43
N ARG A 254 3.66 13.28 14.79
CA ARG A 254 3.96 14.09 13.59
C ARG A 254 3.12 13.67 12.40
N THR A 255 2.95 12.37 12.20
CA THR A 255 2.14 11.81 11.09
C THR A 255 0.70 12.29 11.16
N ARG A 256 0.12 12.39 12.38
CA ARG A 256 -1.23 12.95 12.60
C ARG A 256 -1.40 14.39 12.10
N ALA A 257 -0.32 15.18 12.05
CA ALA A 257 -0.39 16.57 11.62
C ALA A 257 -0.41 16.74 10.09
N ILE A 258 -0.21 15.67 9.32
CA ILE A 258 -0.23 15.69 7.87
C ILE A 258 -1.66 15.91 7.38
N LYS A 259 -1.83 16.81 6.40
CA LYS A 259 -3.10 17.07 5.73
C LYS A 259 -3.10 16.44 4.35
N ASN A 260 -4.06 15.56 4.09
CA ASN A 260 -4.31 14.99 2.77
C ASN A 260 -5.49 15.71 2.09
N HIS A 261 -5.47 15.77 0.76
CA HIS A 261 -6.51 16.40 -0.05
C HIS A 261 -7.25 15.36 -0.88
N VAL A 262 -8.27 14.76 -0.24
CA VAL A 262 -9.00 13.62 -0.81
C VAL A 262 -10.01 14.07 -1.85
N ARG A 263 -9.96 13.43 -3.02
CA ARG A 263 -10.83 13.64 -4.18
C ARG A 263 -11.13 12.30 -4.84
N LEU A 264 -12.36 12.12 -5.31
CA LEU A 264 -12.71 10.98 -6.13
C LEU A 264 -11.96 11.05 -7.46
N MET A 265 -11.36 9.94 -7.89
CA MET A 265 -10.76 9.84 -9.21
C MET A 265 -11.83 9.39 -10.20
N GLN A 266 -12.25 10.30 -11.08
CA GLN A 266 -13.26 10.08 -12.13
C GLN A 266 -12.61 9.97 -13.51
#